data_AF-A0A5C8M8T6-F1
#
_entry.id   AF-A0A5C8M8T6-F1
#
_cell.length_a   1.000
_cell.length_b   1.000
_cell.length_c   1.000
_cell.angle_alpha   90.00
_cell.angle_beta   90.00
_cell.angle_gamma   90.00
#
_symmetry.space_group_name_H-M   'P 1'
#
loop_
_entity.id
_entity.type
_entity.pdbx_description
1 polymer ?
#
loop_
_entity_poly.entity_id
_entity_poly.type
_entity_poly.pdbx_seq_one_letter_code
_entity_poly.pdbx_strand_id
1 'polypeptide(L)'
;MSQKSFSSISITEIVQLANYNRGTFYSHYDNKEALLNDIMDRLIEELIRSFRAPYETVDLLRIDELPASSVMIFENIFQNAVLYTTLLHSEVLPDIREKMFLALKQITIEDLNGAESKLNHELHAIYAIHALLGLVFHWIEGGFTYSVAYMQDQLVQIINWHPAEIMTNKKRS
;
A
#
# COMPACT_ATOMS: atom_id res chain seq x y z
N MET A 1 -1.18 -18.60 5.49
CA MET A 1 0.07 -18.03 6.05
C MET A 1 -0.08 -17.56 7.49
N SER A 2 -1.29 -17.26 7.97
CA SER A 2 -1.53 -16.85 9.37
C SER A 2 -1.31 -17.97 10.41
N GLN A 3 -1.31 -19.25 9.99
CA GLN A 3 -1.11 -20.41 10.87
C GLN A 3 0.26 -21.09 10.71
N LYS A 4 0.88 -20.97 9.53
CA LYS A 4 2.17 -21.58 9.20
C LYS A 4 2.85 -20.85 8.04
N SER A 5 4.18 -20.97 7.97
CA SER A 5 5.02 -20.37 6.93
C SER A 5 4.58 -20.83 5.53
N PHE A 6 4.70 -19.93 4.55
CA PHE A 6 4.29 -20.19 3.17
C PHE A 6 5.05 -21.37 2.56
N SER A 7 6.34 -21.50 2.82
CA SER A 7 7.19 -22.63 2.39
C SER A 7 6.63 -23.99 2.82
N SER A 8 6.00 -24.05 4.00
CA SER A 8 5.41 -25.28 4.56
C SER A 8 3.98 -25.59 4.06
N ILE A 9 3.33 -24.67 3.34
CA ILE A 9 2.00 -24.89 2.75
C ILE A 9 2.14 -25.77 1.51
N SER A 10 1.42 -26.89 1.46
CA SER A 10 1.34 -27.74 0.28
C SER A 10 0.13 -27.41 -0.60
N ILE A 11 0.22 -27.71 -1.90
CA ILE A 11 -0.91 -27.59 -2.82
C ILE A 11 -2.10 -28.44 -2.36
N THR A 12 -1.83 -29.63 -1.80
CA THR A 12 -2.87 -30.51 -1.23
C THR A 12 -3.67 -29.80 -0.16
N GLU A 13 -3.02 -29.11 0.77
CA GLU A 13 -3.72 -28.37 1.83
C GLU A 13 -4.49 -27.17 1.27
N ILE A 14 -3.94 -26.46 0.29
CA ILE A 14 -4.63 -25.35 -0.38
C ILE A 14 -5.94 -25.84 -1.00
N VAL A 15 -5.88 -26.90 -1.82
CA VAL A 15 -7.08 -27.39 -2.53
C VAL A 15 -8.09 -28.03 -1.58
N GLN A 16 -7.64 -28.66 -0.48
CA GLN A 16 -8.52 -29.19 0.56
C GLN A 16 -9.28 -28.08 1.28
N LEU A 17 -8.60 -26.99 1.66
CA LEU A 17 -9.25 -25.84 2.31
C LEU A 17 -10.19 -25.09 1.38
N ALA A 18 -9.81 -24.97 0.10
CA ALA A 18 -10.61 -24.28 -0.91
C ALA A 18 -11.74 -25.15 -1.51
N ASN A 19 -11.85 -26.43 -1.11
CA ASN A 19 -12.81 -27.39 -1.66
C ASN A 19 -12.69 -27.60 -3.19
N TYR A 20 -11.45 -27.68 -3.69
CA TYR A 20 -11.12 -27.99 -5.08
C TYR A 20 -10.28 -29.26 -5.17
N ASN A 21 -10.12 -29.80 -6.38
CA ASN A 21 -9.17 -30.89 -6.64
C ASN A 21 -7.85 -30.33 -7.19
N ARG A 22 -6.79 -31.14 -7.14
CA ARG A 22 -5.45 -30.76 -7.65
C ARG A 22 -5.44 -30.50 -9.16
N GLY A 23 -6.26 -31.20 -9.93
CA GLY A 23 -6.39 -30.97 -11.38
C GLY A 23 -6.88 -29.55 -11.68
N THR A 24 -7.86 -29.05 -10.92
CA THR A 24 -8.35 -27.66 -11.02
C THR A 24 -7.29 -26.66 -10.60
N PHE A 25 -6.47 -26.96 -9.58
CA PHE A 25 -5.35 -26.07 -9.25
C PHE A 25 -4.37 -25.95 -10.42
N TYR A 26 -3.92 -27.08 -10.95
CA TYR A 26 -2.93 -27.10 -12.03
C TYR A 26 -3.48 -26.64 -13.38
N SER A 27 -4.80 -26.50 -13.56
CA SER A 27 -5.36 -25.86 -14.75
C SER A 27 -5.24 -24.33 -14.73
N HIS A 28 -4.95 -23.74 -13.56
CA HIS A 28 -4.81 -22.29 -13.39
C HIS A 28 -3.40 -21.86 -12.96
N TYR A 29 -2.70 -22.68 -12.18
CA TYR A 29 -1.41 -22.32 -11.61
C TYR A 29 -0.42 -23.49 -11.64
N ASP A 30 0.81 -23.21 -12.09
CA ASP A 30 1.88 -24.21 -12.14
C ASP A 30 2.34 -24.64 -10.73
N ASN A 31 2.32 -23.70 -9.77
CA ASN A 31 2.76 -23.89 -8.40
C ASN A 31 2.09 -22.89 -7.45
N LYS A 32 2.35 -23.00 -6.14
CA LYS A 32 1.74 -22.12 -5.12
C LYS A 32 2.30 -20.69 -5.17
N GLU A 33 3.51 -20.52 -5.68
CA GLU A 33 4.17 -19.23 -5.87
C GLU A 33 3.47 -18.43 -6.98
N ALA A 34 3.06 -19.08 -8.08
CA ALA A 34 2.27 -18.47 -9.14
C ALA A 34 0.90 -17.99 -8.62
N LEU A 35 0.24 -18.79 -7.79
CA LEU A 35 -1.00 -18.38 -7.11
C LEU A 35 -0.75 -17.18 -6.18
N LEU A 36 0.31 -17.20 -5.38
CA LEU A 36 0.66 -16.09 -4.49
C LEU A 36 0.93 -14.80 -5.27
N ASN A 37 1.67 -14.88 -6.37
CA ASN A 37 1.96 -13.73 -7.21
C ASN A 37 0.70 -13.12 -7.81
N ASP A 38 -0.21 -13.94 -8.33
CA ASP A 38 -1.51 -13.46 -8.85
C ASP A 38 -2.37 -12.80 -7.75
N ILE A 39 -2.35 -13.33 -6.51
CA ILE A 39 -3.00 -12.67 -5.37
C ILE A 39 -2.37 -11.30 -5.08
N MET A 40 -1.03 -11.22 -5.05
CA MET A 40 -0.33 -9.95 -4.81
C MET A 40 -0.58 -8.96 -5.95
N ASP A 41 -0.57 -9.39 -7.20
CA ASP A 41 -0.76 -8.52 -8.36
C ASP A 41 -2.17 -7.91 -8.34
N ARG A 42 -3.21 -8.68 -8.01
CA ARG A 42 -4.57 -8.15 -7.82
C ARG A 42 -4.64 -7.11 -6.70
N LEU A 43 -3.98 -7.34 -5.58
CA LEU A 43 -3.89 -6.34 -4.50
C LEU A 43 -3.20 -5.06 -4.95
N ILE A 44 -2.14 -5.18 -5.74
CA ILE A 44 -1.42 -4.03 -6.29
C ILE A 44 -2.30 -3.28 -7.30
N GLU A 45 -3.08 -3.96 -8.13
CA GLU A 45 -4.04 -3.32 -9.02
C GLU A 45 -5.10 -2.51 -8.26
N GLU A 46 -5.67 -3.08 -7.20
CA GLU A 46 -6.62 -2.37 -6.32
C GLU A 46 -5.97 -1.19 -5.61
N LEU A 47 -4.72 -1.35 -5.14
CA LEU A 47 -3.92 -0.29 -4.55
C LEU A 47 -3.71 0.87 -5.52
N ILE A 48 -3.30 0.59 -6.76
CA ILE A 48 -3.10 1.60 -7.82
C ILE A 48 -4.40 2.35 -8.09
N ARG A 49 -5.53 1.65 -8.24
CA ARG A 49 -6.85 2.28 -8.45
C ARG A 49 -7.20 3.22 -7.30
N SER A 50 -7.02 2.76 -6.07
CA SER A 50 -7.30 3.56 -4.87
C SER A 50 -6.38 4.78 -4.71
N PHE A 51 -5.13 4.68 -5.18
CA PHE A 51 -4.19 5.81 -5.21
C PHE A 51 -4.56 6.84 -6.28
N ARG A 52 -5.04 6.38 -7.45
CA ARG A 52 -5.49 7.24 -8.56
C ARG A 52 -6.82 7.94 -8.31
N ALA A 53 -7.67 7.39 -7.46
CA ALA A 53 -9.02 7.88 -7.20
C ALA A 53 -9.15 9.42 -6.99
N PRO A 54 -8.23 10.13 -6.29
CA PRO A 54 -8.35 11.57 -6.12
C PRO A 54 -8.10 12.38 -7.40
N TYR A 55 -7.44 11.80 -8.40
CA TYR A 55 -7.02 12.51 -9.61
C TYR A 55 -7.45 11.85 -10.94
N GLU A 56 -8.20 10.75 -10.90
CA GLU A 56 -8.60 9.98 -12.08
C GLU A 56 -9.45 10.79 -13.09
N THR A 57 -10.21 11.79 -12.61
CA THR A 57 -11.19 12.53 -13.43
C THR A 57 -10.90 14.03 -13.55
N VAL A 58 -9.70 14.47 -13.14
CA VAL A 58 -9.32 15.89 -13.12
C VAL A 58 -7.99 16.10 -13.83
N ASP A 59 -7.88 17.21 -14.56
CA ASP A 59 -6.62 17.61 -15.21
C ASP A 59 -5.64 18.31 -14.24
N LEU A 60 -6.17 18.84 -13.13
CA LEU A 60 -5.41 19.56 -12.12
C LEU A 60 -5.84 19.10 -10.72
N LEU A 61 -4.92 18.45 -10.01
CA LEU A 61 -5.08 18.10 -8.61
C LEU A 61 -4.58 19.24 -7.72
N ARG A 62 -5.48 19.85 -6.95
CA ARG A 62 -5.14 20.88 -5.95
C ARG A 62 -4.99 20.24 -4.58
N ILE A 63 -3.75 20.12 -4.10
CA ILE A 63 -3.42 19.40 -2.86
C ILE A 63 -4.00 20.08 -1.61
N ASP A 64 -4.12 21.41 -1.63
CA ASP A 64 -4.70 22.23 -0.56
C ASP A 64 -6.23 22.14 -0.50
N GLU A 65 -6.88 21.78 -1.61
CA GLU A 65 -8.32 21.58 -1.72
C GLU A 65 -8.72 20.09 -1.66
N LEU A 66 -7.76 19.18 -1.47
CA LEU A 66 -7.96 17.73 -1.52
C LEU A 66 -8.89 17.25 -0.38
N PRO A 67 -10.12 16.77 -0.67
CA PRO A 67 -10.99 16.24 0.36
C PRO A 67 -10.38 14.96 0.95
N ALA A 68 -10.28 14.87 2.28
CA ALA A 68 -9.76 13.65 2.93
C ALA A 68 -10.46 12.38 2.43
N SER A 69 -11.78 12.43 2.25
CA SER A 69 -12.57 11.29 1.78
C SER A 69 -12.23 10.80 0.36
N SER A 70 -11.54 11.59 -0.48
CA SER A 70 -11.10 11.13 -1.80
C SER A 70 -9.81 10.32 -1.75
N VAL A 71 -9.10 10.30 -0.61
CA VAL A 71 -7.90 9.48 -0.38
C VAL A 71 -8.32 8.02 -0.15
N MET A 72 -8.61 7.30 -1.23
CA MET A 72 -9.20 5.96 -1.17
C MET A 72 -8.21 4.86 -0.76
N ILE A 73 -6.91 5.15 -0.71
CA ILE A 73 -5.89 4.14 -0.36
C ILE A 73 -6.14 3.49 1.01
N PHE A 74 -6.53 4.27 2.03
CA PHE A 74 -6.80 3.73 3.35
C PHE A 74 -8.06 2.86 3.40
N GLU A 75 -9.08 3.19 2.61
CA GLU A 75 -10.29 2.35 2.48
C GLU A 75 -9.92 1.01 1.83
N ASN A 76 -9.17 1.02 0.73
CA ASN A 76 -8.72 -0.21 0.07
C ASN A 76 -7.86 -1.10 0.99
N ILE A 77 -6.89 -0.51 1.69
CA ILE A 77 -6.05 -1.23 2.64
C ILE A 77 -6.89 -1.86 3.76
N PHE A 78 -7.90 -1.14 4.27
CA PHE A 78 -8.76 -1.63 5.35
C PHE A 78 -9.73 -2.73 4.88
N GLN A 79 -10.31 -2.62 3.69
CA GLN A 79 -11.18 -3.68 3.14
C GLN A 79 -10.41 -4.99 2.94
N ASN A 80 -9.12 -4.89 2.62
CA ASN A 80 -8.20 -6.02 2.48
C ASN A 80 -7.35 -6.29 3.73
N ALA A 81 -7.75 -5.78 4.91
CA ALA A 81 -6.94 -5.78 6.14
C ALA A 81 -6.37 -7.15 6.51
N VAL A 82 -7.18 -8.20 6.45
CA VAL A 82 -6.76 -9.57 6.80
C VAL A 82 -5.63 -10.04 5.89
N LEU A 83 -5.73 -9.76 4.60
CA LEU A 83 -4.75 -10.21 3.61
C LEU A 83 -3.45 -9.39 3.72
N TYR A 84 -3.53 -8.07 3.80
CA TYR A 84 -2.36 -7.21 4.05
C TYR A 84 -1.64 -7.60 5.34
N THR A 85 -2.38 -7.77 6.43
CA THR A 85 -1.82 -8.21 7.72
C THR A 85 -1.16 -9.57 7.60
N THR A 86 -1.76 -10.50 6.87
CA THR A 86 -1.21 -11.85 6.68
C THR A 86 0.08 -11.82 5.86
N LEU A 87 0.13 -11.03 4.78
CA LEU A 87 1.31 -10.89 3.93
C LEU A 87 2.45 -10.20 4.70
N LEU A 88 2.14 -9.11 5.41
CA LEU A 88 3.15 -8.33 6.14
C LEU A 88 3.75 -9.07 7.35
N HIS A 89 3.04 -10.06 7.91
CA HIS A 89 3.56 -10.92 8.98
C HIS A 89 4.13 -12.26 8.48
N SER A 90 4.30 -12.43 7.17
CA SER A 90 4.82 -13.65 6.57
C SER A 90 6.22 -13.46 5.98
N GLU A 91 6.84 -14.56 5.54
CA GLU A 91 8.14 -14.55 4.88
C GLU A 91 8.16 -13.80 3.53
N VAL A 92 6.99 -13.48 2.97
CA VAL A 92 6.84 -12.75 1.71
C VAL A 92 6.78 -11.23 1.90
N LEU A 93 6.95 -10.76 3.13
CA LEU A 93 7.01 -9.35 3.51
C LEU A 93 7.92 -8.49 2.61
N PRO A 94 9.17 -8.92 2.29
CA PRO A 94 10.02 -8.13 1.40
C PRO A 94 9.38 -7.91 0.02
N ASP A 95 8.83 -8.98 -0.58
CA ASP A 95 8.27 -8.97 -1.93
C ASP A 95 7.05 -8.05 -2.02
N ILE A 96 6.13 -8.12 -1.06
CA ILE A 96 4.93 -7.26 -1.05
C ILE A 96 5.31 -5.79 -0.81
N ARG A 97 6.28 -5.49 0.06
CA ARG A 97 6.75 -4.10 0.28
C ARG A 97 7.37 -3.52 -0.99
N GLU A 98 8.22 -4.31 -1.67
CA GLU A 98 8.85 -3.89 -2.91
C GLU A 98 7.81 -3.68 -4.02
N LYS A 99 6.88 -4.63 -4.21
CA LYS A 99 5.80 -4.49 -5.21
C LYS A 99 4.94 -3.26 -4.98
N MET A 100 4.54 -2.97 -3.73
CA MET A 100 3.79 -1.76 -3.39
C MET A 100 4.58 -0.48 -3.69
N PHE A 101 5.86 -0.45 -3.31
CA PHE A 101 6.72 0.71 -3.55
C PHE A 101 6.91 0.97 -5.06
N LEU A 102 7.29 -0.05 -5.81
CA LEU A 102 7.54 0.08 -7.26
C LEU A 102 6.27 0.50 -8.01
N ALA A 103 5.13 -0.10 -7.69
CA ALA A 103 3.86 0.25 -8.32
C ALA A 103 3.47 1.72 -8.07
N LEU A 104 3.51 2.17 -6.81
CA LEU A 104 3.14 3.54 -6.47
C LEU A 104 4.16 4.57 -6.96
N LYS A 105 5.47 4.24 -6.93
CA LYS A 105 6.52 5.09 -7.51
C LYS A 105 6.28 5.27 -9.01
N GLN A 106 6.02 4.18 -9.73
CA GLN A 106 5.86 4.21 -11.18
C GLN A 106 4.69 5.12 -11.58
N ILE A 107 3.50 4.90 -11.02
CA ILE A 107 2.32 5.71 -11.36
C ILE A 107 2.47 7.17 -10.91
N THR A 108 3.22 7.45 -9.83
CA THR A 108 3.51 8.82 -9.42
C THR A 108 4.35 9.54 -10.47
N ILE A 109 5.35 8.86 -11.04
CA ILE A 109 6.23 9.44 -12.07
C ILE A 109 5.49 9.58 -13.42
N GLU A 110 4.61 8.63 -13.74
CA GLU A 110 3.86 8.63 -15.00
C GLU A 110 2.68 9.60 -15.00
N ASP A 111 1.89 9.61 -13.93
CA ASP A 111 0.61 10.31 -13.90
C ASP A 111 0.75 11.75 -13.38
N LEU A 112 1.69 12.01 -12.46
CA LEU A 112 1.73 13.26 -11.70
C LEU A 112 2.87 14.13 -12.16
N ASN A 113 2.57 15.10 -13.02
CA ASN A 113 3.53 16.14 -13.36
C ASN A 113 3.65 17.15 -12.21
N GLY A 114 4.87 17.38 -11.74
CA GLY A 114 5.12 18.40 -10.73
C GLY A 114 4.83 19.81 -11.27
N ALA A 115 4.37 20.70 -10.40
CA ALA A 115 4.44 22.14 -10.67
C ALA A 115 5.89 22.55 -10.94
N GLU A 116 6.11 23.68 -11.65
CA GLU A 116 7.44 24.23 -11.85
C GLU A 116 8.14 24.40 -10.50
N SER A 117 9.13 23.56 -10.22
CA SER A 117 9.88 23.57 -8.98
C SER A 117 11.34 23.20 -9.26
N LYS A 118 12.21 23.55 -8.32
CA LYS A 118 13.63 23.16 -8.36
C LYS A 118 13.85 21.71 -7.88
N LEU A 119 12.80 21.02 -7.43
CA LEU A 119 12.92 19.66 -6.92
C LEU A 119 13.13 18.69 -8.08
N ASN A 120 14.02 17.72 -7.87
CA ASN A 120 14.10 16.58 -8.76
C ASN A 120 12.83 15.73 -8.60
N HIS A 121 12.10 15.55 -9.69
CA HIS A 121 10.81 14.89 -9.69
C HIS A 121 10.89 13.43 -9.20
N GLU A 122 11.89 12.67 -9.63
CA GLU A 122 12.07 11.28 -9.19
C GLU A 122 12.39 11.21 -7.69
N LEU A 123 13.32 12.05 -7.20
CA LEU A 123 13.68 12.05 -5.77
C LEU A 123 12.48 12.44 -4.90
N HIS A 124 11.66 13.37 -5.36
CA HIS A 124 10.43 13.75 -4.68
C HIS A 124 9.42 12.60 -4.64
N ALA A 125 9.19 11.91 -5.77
CA ALA A 125 8.32 10.74 -5.84
C ALA A 125 8.79 9.63 -4.88
N ILE A 126 10.09 9.33 -4.87
CA ILE A 126 10.69 8.34 -3.96
C ILE A 126 10.42 8.73 -2.50
N TYR A 127 10.67 9.99 -2.12
CA TYR A 127 10.43 10.48 -0.77
C TYR A 127 8.95 10.36 -0.36
N ALA A 128 8.05 10.86 -1.21
CA ALA A 128 6.62 10.89 -0.94
C ALA A 128 6.03 9.48 -0.78
N ILE A 129 6.40 8.54 -1.67
CA ILE A 129 5.90 7.16 -1.60
C ILE A 129 6.47 6.42 -0.39
N HIS A 130 7.72 6.64 -0.01
CA HIS A 130 8.25 6.07 1.25
C HIS A 130 7.51 6.63 2.47
N ALA A 131 7.20 7.93 2.51
CA ALA A 131 6.46 8.53 3.61
C ALA A 131 5.04 7.96 3.72
N LEU A 132 4.31 7.88 2.60
CA LEU A 132 2.98 7.28 2.53
C LEU A 132 2.98 5.82 2.97
N LEU A 133 3.88 5.00 2.42
CA LEU A 133 3.97 3.59 2.78
C LEU A 133 4.40 3.39 4.24
N GLY A 134 5.26 4.26 4.78
CA GLY A 134 5.60 4.26 6.20
C GLY A 134 4.38 4.43 7.09
N LEU A 135 3.49 5.37 6.74
CA LEU A 135 2.22 5.59 7.45
C LEU A 135 1.27 4.39 7.31
N VAL A 136 1.15 3.83 6.11
CA VAL A 136 0.32 2.64 5.85
C VAL A 136 0.82 1.43 6.65
N PHE A 137 2.12 1.13 6.61
CA PHE A 137 2.68 -0.01 7.33
C PHE A 137 2.56 0.15 8.84
N HIS A 138 2.81 1.36 9.37
CA HIS A 138 2.60 1.64 10.80
C HIS A 138 1.15 1.37 11.21
N TRP A 139 0.18 1.77 10.38
CA TRP A 139 -1.24 1.54 10.67
C TRP A 139 -1.62 0.07 10.66
N ILE A 140 -1.10 -0.71 9.70
CA ILE A 140 -1.35 -2.17 9.63
C ILE A 140 -0.68 -2.90 10.80
N GLU A 141 0.60 -2.61 11.08
CA GLU A 141 1.35 -3.19 12.21
C GLU A 141 0.72 -2.84 13.56
N GLY A 142 0.15 -1.64 13.67
CA GLY A 142 -0.63 -1.19 14.83
C GLY A 142 -2.03 -1.79 14.90
N GLY A 143 -2.39 -2.74 14.04
CA GLY A 143 -3.69 -3.43 14.07
C GLY A 143 -4.88 -2.54 13.71
N PHE A 144 -4.67 -1.54 12.84
CA PHE A 144 -5.72 -0.59 12.41
C PHE A 144 -6.36 0.20 13.57
N THR A 145 -5.55 0.61 14.54
CA THR A 145 -6.00 1.37 15.72
C THR A 145 -6.72 2.69 15.41
N TYR A 146 -6.40 3.30 14.27
CA TYR A 146 -7.09 4.49 13.77
C TYR A 146 -8.17 4.12 12.75
N SER A 147 -9.25 4.91 12.70
CA SER A 147 -10.27 4.75 11.66
C SER A 147 -9.75 5.17 10.27
N VAL A 148 -10.36 4.63 9.20
CA VAL A 148 -10.06 5.03 7.81
C VAL A 148 -10.15 6.55 7.64
N ALA A 149 -11.26 7.14 8.09
CA ALA A 149 -11.50 8.59 7.97
C ALA A 149 -10.44 9.42 8.70
N TYR A 150 -9.96 8.94 9.85
CA TYR A 150 -8.87 9.60 10.57
C TYR A 150 -7.56 9.52 9.78
N MET A 151 -7.19 8.36 9.24
CA MET A 151 -5.95 8.21 8.46
C MET A 151 -5.97 9.07 7.18
N GLN A 152 -7.13 9.14 6.52
CA GLN A 152 -7.36 10.01 5.38
C GLN A 152 -7.11 11.48 5.72
N ASP A 153 -7.74 11.96 6.79
CA ASP A 153 -7.58 13.32 7.30
C ASP A 153 -6.13 13.62 7.69
N GLN A 154 -5.48 12.70 8.42
CA GLN A 154 -4.08 12.86 8.82
C GLN A 154 -3.14 12.94 7.62
N LEU A 155 -3.33 12.14 6.57
CA LEU A 155 -2.49 12.25 5.38
C LEU A 155 -2.63 13.63 4.73
N VAL A 156 -3.86 14.14 4.57
CA VAL A 156 -4.10 15.47 3.99
C VAL A 156 -3.45 16.57 4.86
N GLN A 157 -3.54 16.47 6.18
CA GLN A 157 -2.86 17.40 7.07
C GLN A 157 -1.33 17.33 6.93
N ILE A 158 -0.76 16.12 6.90
CA ILE A 158 0.69 15.90 6.80
C ILE A 158 1.25 16.45 5.49
N ILE A 159 0.62 16.17 4.35
CA ILE A 159 1.12 16.64 3.04
C ILE A 159 1.01 18.16 2.88
N ASN A 160 0.12 18.81 3.64
CA ASN A 160 -0.01 20.27 3.66
C ASN A 160 0.83 20.92 4.78
N TRP A 161 1.47 20.13 5.65
CA TRP A 161 2.22 20.64 6.80
C TRP A 161 3.66 21.02 6.43
N HIS A 162 3.93 22.33 6.40
CA HIS A 162 5.23 22.90 6.05
C HIS A 162 5.68 23.92 7.13
N PRO A 163 6.09 23.45 8.33
CA PRO A 163 6.46 24.35 9.41
C PRO A 163 7.79 25.07 9.13
N ALA A 164 7.84 26.37 9.41
CA ALA A 164 9.09 27.15 9.34
C ALA A 164 10.00 26.92 10.55
N GLU A 165 9.43 26.54 11.69
CA GLU A 165 10.12 26.35 12.96
C GLU A 165 9.63 25.08 13.65
N ILE A 166 10.55 24.35 14.29
CA ILE A 166 10.24 23.14 15.06
C ILE A 166 10.89 23.28 16.43
N MET A 167 10.09 23.13 17.50
CA MET A 167 10.61 23.11 18.86
C MET A 167 11.41 21.83 19.11
N THR A 168 12.63 21.96 19.63
CA THR A 168 13.48 20.82 19.98
C THR A 168 13.48 20.57 21.49
N ASN A 169 13.36 19.31 21.88
CA ASN A 169 13.52 18.90 23.28
C ASN A 169 15.00 18.75 23.60
N LYS A 170 15.64 19.82 24.10
CA LYS A 170 17.02 19.74 24.60
C LYS A 170 17.04 18.92 25.89
N LYS A 171 17.54 17.68 25.84
CA LYS A 171 17.81 16.88 27.04
C LYS A 171 18.76 17.70 27.94
N ARG A 172 18.27 18.14 29.10
CA ARG A 172 19.14 18.71 30.13
C ARG A 172 20.03 17.58 30.65
N SER A 173 21.33 17.68 30.39
CA SER A 173 22.37 16.84 31.00
C SER A 173 22.46 17.11 32.49
#